data_AF-A0A5C6X2L3-F1
#
_entry.id   AF-A0A5C6X2L3-F1
#
_cell.length_a   1.000
_cell.length_b   1.000
_cell.length_c   1.000
_cell.angle_alpha   90.00
_cell.angle_beta   90.00
_cell.angle_gamma   90.00
#
_symmetry.space_group_name_H-M   'P 1'
#
loop_
_entity.id
_entity.type
_entity.pdbx_description
1 polymer ?
#
loop_
_entity_poly.entity_id
_entity_poly.type
_entity_poly.pdbx_seq_one_letter_code
_entity_poly.pdbx_strand_id
1 'polypeptide(L)' 'RWRGALLPQKADVEIEVLESSKRPVSATADFTEIRDVNMVRVREDRKTELHLLFDPEHNLEERILKEQFIP' A
#
# COMPACT_ATOMS: atom_id res chain seq x y z
N ARG A 1 -5.62 11.94 -14.43
CA ARG A 1 -5.45 10.52 -14.02
C ARG A 1 -4.24 10.49 -13.08
N TRP A 2 -4.41 10.11 -11.81
CA TRP A 2 -3.30 10.01 -10.85
C TRP A 2 -2.42 8.80 -11.21
N ARG A 3 -1.08 8.97 -11.16
CA ARG A 3 -0.10 7.93 -11.51
C ARG A 3 0.57 7.30 -10.28
N GLY A 4 0.00 7.50 -9.10
CA GLY A 4 0.66 7.18 -7.83
C GLY A 4 1.77 8.16 -7.48
N ALA A 5 2.45 7.90 -6.35
CA ALA A 5 3.62 8.63 -5.90
C ALA A 5 4.55 7.67 -5.13
N LEU A 6 5.86 7.86 -5.27
CA LEU A 6 6.85 7.21 -4.42
C LEU A 6 7.02 8.02 -3.14
N LEU A 7 6.81 7.37 -2.00
CA LEU A 7 7.01 7.96 -0.68
C LEU A 7 8.20 7.28 0.01
N PRO A 8 8.96 8.00 0.84
CA PRO A 8 9.96 7.37 1.70
C PRO A 8 9.31 6.31 2.61
N GLN A 9 10.00 5.20 2.86
CA GLN A 9 9.53 4.11 3.76
C GLN A 9 9.08 4.60 5.14
N LYS A 10 9.69 5.67 5.65
CA LYS A 10 9.37 6.28 6.95
C LYS A 10 8.15 7.21 6.93
N ALA A 11 7.46 7.34 5.81
CA ALA A 11 6.29 8.20 5.70
C ALA A 11 5.09 7.54 6.41
N ASP A 12 4.38 8.33 7.19
CA ASP A 12 3.06 8.00 7.71
C ASP A 12 2.02 8.65 6.81
N VAL A 13 1.13 7.84 6.22
CA VAL A 13 0.05 8.32 5.35
C VAL A 13 -1.26 8.22 6.10
N GLU A 14 -1.97 9.33 6.22
CA GLU A 14 -3.31 9.38 6.79
C GLU A 14 -4.31 9.74 5.70
N ILE A 15 -5.40 8.98 5.62
CA ILE A 15 -6.51 9.21 4.71
C ILE A 15 -7.76 9.39 5.57
N GLU A 16 -8.33 10.59 5.55
CA GLU A 16 -9.58 10.91 6.23
C GLU A 16 -10.76 10.83 5.26
N VAL A 17 -11.83 10.16 5.68
CA VAL A 17 -13.05 10.02 4.88
C VAL A 17 -14.00 11.17 5.23
N LEU A 18 -14.05 12.16 4.33
CA LEU A 18 -14.95 13.29 4.47
C LEU A 18 -16.41 12.86 4.30
N GLU A 19 -17.27 13.32 5.21
CA GLU A 19 -18.70 12.99 5.23
C GLU A 19 -18.99 11.47 5.16
N SER A 20 -18.25 10.65 5.94
CA SER A 20 -18.35 9.18 5.90
C SER A 20 -19.77 8.62 6.03
N SER A 21 -20.66 9.29 6.77
CA SER A 21 -22.07 8.92 6.89
C SER A 21 -22.87 9.06 5.60
N LYS A 22 -22.49 9.98 4.72
CA LYS A 22 -23.10 10.18 3.40
C LYS A 22 -22.41 9.34 2.32
N ARG A 23 -21.13 9.03 2.52
CA ARG A 23 -20.27 8.33 1.55
C ARG A 23 -19.46 7.27 2.30
N PRO A 24 -20.06 6.10 2.58
CA PRO A 24 -19.35 5.03 3.23
C PRO A 24 -18.22 4.53 2.33
N VAL A 25 -17.04 4.33 2.92
CA VAL A 25 -15.83 3.85 2.25
C VAL A 25 -15.38 2.56 2.94
N SER A 26 -14.94 1.58 2.16
CA SER A 26 -14.23 0.41 2.67
C SER A 26 -12.73 0.58 2.52
N ALA A 27 -11.99 0.04 3.49
CA ALA A 27 -10.55 -0.13 3.41
C ALA A 27 -10.23 -1.63 3.37
N THR A 28 -9.43 -2.03 2.40
CA THR A 28 -9.05 -3.44 2.21
C THR A 28 -7.53 -3.56 2.21
N ALA A 29 -7.03 -4.50 3.01
CA ALA A 29 -5.63 -4.91 3.05
C ALA A 29 -5.58 -6.44 2.90
N ASP A 30 -5.02 -6.92 1.79
CA ASP A 30 -5.02 -8.32 1.38
C ASP A 30 -6.44 -8.93 1.40
N PHE A 31 -6.70 -9.86 2.33
CA PHE A 31 -7.99 -10.53 2.53
C PHE A 31 -8.84 -9.90 3.65
N THR A 32 -8.36 -8.83 4.28
CA THR A 32 -9.08 -8.14 5.37
C THR A 32 -9.78 -6.91 4.83
N GLU A 33 -11.12 -6.92 4.88
CA GLU A 33 -11.97 -5.75 4.55
C GLU A 33 -12.57 -5.16 5.83
N ILE A 34 -12.48 -3.84 5.97
CA ILE A 34 -13.17 -3.05 7.00
C ILE A 34 -14.10 -2.07 6.29
N ARG A 35 -15.37 -2.05 6.70
CA ARG A 35 -16.42 -1.17 6.14
C ARG A 35 -16.67 0.04 7.04
N ASP A 36 -17.30 1.06 6.46
CA ASP A 36 -17.69 2.30 7.13
C ASP A 36 -16.53 2.99 7.85
N VAL A 37 -15.39 3.09 7.15
CA VAL A 37 -14.15 3.61 7.71
C VAL A 37 -14.19 5.14 7.75
N ASN A 38 -13.79 5.73 8.88
CA ASN A 38 -13.65 7.18 9.03
C ASN A 38 -12.22 7.66 8.72
N MET A 39 -11.21 6.83 8.99
CA MET A 39 -9.80 7.18 8.82
C MET A 39 -8.97 5.92 8.59
N VAL A 40 -7.98 6.01 7.70
CA VAL A 40 -6.97 4.98 7.46
C VAL A 40 -5.59 5.57 7.74
N ARG A 41 -4.76 4.85 8.51
CA ARG A 41 -3.34 5.17 8.69
C ARG A 41 -2.48 4.04 8.14
N VAL A 42 -1.55 4.40 7.27
CA VAL A 42 -0.62 3.46 6.62
C VAL A 42 0.80 3.84 7.01
N ARG A 43 1.55 2.84 7.50
CA ARG A 43 2.97 2.95 7.84
C ARG A 43 3.65 1.60 7.68
N GLU A 44 4.95 1.61 7.42
CA GLU A 44 5.77 0.40 7.37
C GLU A 44 5.90 -0.23 8.78
N ASP A 45 5.62 -1.54 8.89
CA ASP A 45 6.01 -2.32 10.06
C ASP A 45 7.39 -2.93 9.86
N ARG A 46 8.36 -2.48 10.67
CA ARG A 46 9.75 -2.92 10.62
C ARG A 46 10.06 -4.11 11.52
N LYS A 47 9.07 -4.61 12.26
CA LYS A 47 9.24 -5.79 13.13
C LYS A 47 8.95 -7.10 12.40
N THR A 48 8.28 -7.02 11.26
CA THR A 48 7.88 -8.19 10.46
C THR A 48 8.82 -8.31 9.26
N GLU A 49 9.52 -9.43 9.15
CA GLU A 49 10.42 -9.73 8.03
C GLU A 49 10.08 -11.07 7.37
N LEU A 50 10.34 -11.17 6.08
CA LEU A 50 10.10 -12.35 5.24
C LEU A 50 11.35 -12.62 4.41
N HIS A 51 11.84 -13.87 4.45
CA HIS A 51 12.92 -14.31 3.58
C HIS A 51 12.36 -14.86 2.28
N LEU A 52 12.63 -14.17 1.17
CA LEU A 52 12.25 -14.58 -0.17
C LEU A 52 13.49 -15.08 -0.91
N LEU A 53 13.43 -16.32 -1.41
CA LEU A 53 14.44 -16.85 -2.33
C LEU A 53 14.08 -16.42 -3.75
N PHE A 54 15.06 -15.89 -4.46
CA PHE A 54 14.93 -15.52 -5.87
C PHE A 54 16.21 -15.88 -6.62
N ASP A 55 16.08 -16.02 -7.94
CA ASP A 55 17.20 -16.28 -8.82
C ASP A 55 17.99 -14.98 -9.06
N PRO A 56 19.31 -14.93 -8.75
CA PRO A 56 20.14 -13.76 -9.01
C PRO A 56 20.18 -13.31 -10.47
N GLU A 57 19.96 -14.20 -11.43
CA GLU A 57 19.87 -13.84 -12.86
C GLU A 57 18.57 -13.09 -13.20
N HIS A 58 17.58 -13.12 -12.30
CA HIS A 58 16.28 -12.47 -12.42
C HIS A 58 16.05 -11.51 -11.26
N ASN A 59 16.57 -10.27 -11.38
CA ASN A 59 16.49 -9.27 -10.32
C ASN A 59 15.03 -8.95 -9.92
N LEU A 60 14.67 -9.32 -8.69
CA LEU A 60 13.33 -9.11 -8.13
C LEU A 60 12.99 -7.63 -7.95
N GLU A 61 13.95 -6.79 -7.56
CA GLU A 61 13.72 -5.35 -7.35
C GLU A 61 13.33 -4.67 -8.65
N GLU A 62 14.01 -5.01 -9.74
CA GLU A 62 13.71 -4.49 -11.06
C GLU A 62 12.31 -4.95 -11.52
N ARG A 63 11.94 -6.20 -11.24
CA ARG A 63 10.60 -6.71 -11.58
C ARG A 63 9.50 -5.98 -10.82
N ILE A 64 9.68 -5.74 -9.51
CA ILE A 64 8.72 -4.99 -8.67
C ILE A 64 8.53 -3.58 -9.23
N LEU A 65 9.61 -2.87 -9.55
CA LEU A 65 9.51 -1.52 -10.09
C LEU A 65 8.79 -1.49 -11.44
N LYS A 66 9.08 -2.46 -12.32
CA LYS A 66 8.40 -2.58 -13.62
C LYS A 66 6.90 -2.82 -13.45
N GLU A 67 6.50 -3.77 -12.63
CA GLU A 67 5.08 -4.10 -12.41
C GLU A 67 4.29 -2.94 -11.77
N GLN A 68 4.91 -2.15 -10.89
CA GLN A 68 4.21 -1.08 -10.17
C GLN A 68 4.09 0.23 -10.96
N PHE A 69 5.05 0.53 -11.85
CA PHE A 69 5.17 1.87 -12.46
C PHE A 69 5.24 1.88 -13.98
N ILE A 70 5.47 0.74 -14.65
CA ILE A 70 5.52 0.67 -16.11
C ILE A 70 4.18 0.11 -16.63
N PRO A 71 3.50 0.80 -17.56
CA PRO A 71 2.22 0.36 -18.12
C PRO A 71 2.30 -0.90 -18.99
#